data_AF-A0A931GZN9-F1
#
_entry.id   AF-A0A931GZN9-F1
#
_cell.length_a   1.000
_cell.length_b   1.000
_cell.length_c   1.000
_cell.angle_alpha   90.00
_cell.angle_beta   90.00
_cell.angle_gamma   90.00
#
_symmetry.space_group_name_H-M   'P 1'
#
loop_
_entity.id
_entity.type
_entity.pdbx_description
1 polymer ?
#
loop_
_entity_poly.entity_id
_entity_poly.type
_entity_poly.pdbx_seq_one_letter_code
_entity_poly.pdbx_strand_id
1 'polypeptide(L)'
;MADSPQVQTIKSIADWSKWITGISMFSVSGCVGILVSKGVGTANIANIKLAIGFFLLTVLCSWFVQFFAAAFRQYQHGTANMNTEVILFSRTFSKQGFVVCVFAEVICFVVSLCFLFIWIWHVPAKP
;
A
#
# COMPACT_ATOMS: atom_id res chain seq x y z
N MET A 1 -29.06 11.33 -0.99
CA MET A 1 -28.25 12.57 -1.09
C MET A 1 -26.97 12.20 -1.81
N ALA A 2 -26.59 12.93 -2.87
CA ALA A 2 -25.34 12.65 -3.58
C ALA A 2 -24.15 13.10 -2.73
N ASP A 3 -23.19 12.20 -2.49
CA ASP A 3 -21.95 12.53 -1.81
C ASP A 3 -21.19 13.64 -2.57
N SER A 4 -20.57 14.57 -1.85
CA SER A 4 -19.73 15.59 -2.48
C SER A 4 -18.56 14.93 -3.23
N PRO A 5 -18.06 15.53 -4.33
CA PRO A 5 -16.99 14.93 -5.15
C PRO A 5 -15.74 14.58 -4.32
N GLN A 6 -15.45 15.34 -3.27
CA GLN A 6 -14.33 15.08 -2.36
C GLN A 6 -14.49 13.77 -1.56
N VAL A 7 -15.71 13.47 -1.09
CA VAL A 7 -16.01 12.23 -0.36
C VAL A 7 -15.85 11.03 -1.27
N GLN A 8 -16.34 11.14 -2.51
CA GLN A 8 -16.22 10.09 -3.50
C GLN A 8 -14.75 9.78 -3.80
N THR A 9 -13.92 10.80 -3.99
CA THR A 9 -12.47 10.61 -4.20
C THR A 9 -11.80 9.90 -3.03
N ILE A 10 -12.05 10.33 -1.78
CA ILE A 10 -11.46 9.69 -0.59
C ILE A 10 -11.95 8.23 -0.47
N LYS A 11 -13.19 7.96 -0.87
CA LYS A 11 -13.75 6.60 -0.89
C LYS A 11 -13.08 5.72 -1.92
N SER A 12 -12.94 6.20 -3.15
CA SER A 12 -12.24 5.50 -4.22
C SER A 12 -10.78 5.21 -3.87
N ILE A 13 -10.06 6.18 -3.28
CA ILE A 13 -8.67 5.97 -2.83
C ILE A 13 -8.60 4.91 -1.73
N ALA A 14 -9.49 4.97 -0.74
CA ALA A 14 -9.50 3.96 0.33
C ALA A 14 -9.80 2.55 -0.19
N ASP A 15 -10.71 2.42 -1.16
CA ASP A 15 -11.04 1.12 -1.77
C ASP A 15 -9.90 0.62 -2.67
N TRP A 16 -9.20 1.52 -3.37
CA TRP A 16 -7.97 1.21 -4.09
C TRP A 16 -6.86 0.69 -3.16
N SER A 17 -6.59 1.35 -2.04
CA SER A 17 -5.56 0.92 -1.09
C SER A 17 -5.87 -0.44 -0.46
N LYS A 18 -7.15 -0.77 -0.23
CA LYS A 18 -7.55 -2.12 0.20
C LYS A 18 -7.23 -3.17 -0.88
N TRP A 19 -7.51 -2.85 -2.14
CA TRP A 19 -7.23 -3.75 -3.25
C TRP A 19 -5.72 -3.98 -3.42
N ILE A 20 -4.91 -2.91 -3.36
CA ILE A 20 -3.44 -3.00 -3.32
C ILE A 20 -2.95 -3.87 -2.17
N THR A 21 -3.53 -3.69 -0.97
CA THR A 21 -3.17 -4.50 0.21
C THR A 21 -3.40 -5.99 -0.06
N GLY A 22 -4.57 -6.34 -0.63
CA GLY A 22 -4.90 -7.72 -0.98
C GLY A 22 -3.91 -8.34 -1.98
N ILE A 23 -3.59 -7.61 -3.05
CA ILE A 23 -2.63 -8.08 -4.07
C ILE A 23 -1.21 -8.20 -3.51
N SER A 24 -0.80 -7.24 -2.69
CA SER A 24 0.54 -7.24 -2.08
C SER A 24 0.68 -8.42 -1.13
N MET A 25 -0.33 -8.71 -0.29
CA MET A 25 -0.33 -9.87 0.60
C MET A 25 -0.35 -11.20 -0.16
N PHE A 26 -1.11 -11.29 -1.25
CA PHE A 26 -1.09 -12.46 -2.13
C PHE A 26 0.29 -12.66 -2.76
N SER A 27 0.90 -11.59 -3.27
CA SER A 27 2.24 -11.61 -3.89
C SER A 27 3.32 -12.00 -2.90
N VAL A 28 3.29 -11.46 -1.68
CA VAL A 28 4.19 -11.87 -0.58
C VAL A 28 4.05 -13.35 -0.30
N SER A 29 2.82 -13.86 -0.19
CA SER A 29 2.56 -15.28 0.07
C SER A 29 3.15 -16.16 -1.03
N GLY A 30 3.01 -15.78 -2.30
CA GLY A 30 3.64 -16.45 -3.44
C GLY A 30 5.18 -16.43 -3.38
N CYS A 31 5.76 -15.27 -3.07
CA CYS A 31 7.22 -15.12 -2.93
C CYS A 31 7.78 -15.99 -1.80
N VAL A 32 7.10 -16.03 -0.65
CA VAL A 32 7.48 -16.88 0.49
C VAL A 32 7.35 -18.36 0.16
N GLY A 33 6.26 -18.77 -0.50
CA GLY A 33 6.09 -20.17 -0.91
C GLY A 33 7.22 -20.65 -1.81
N ILE A 34 7.68 -19.79 -2.73
CA ILE A 34 8.77 -20.14 -3.65
C ILE A 34 10.14 -20.13 -2.95
N LEU A 35 10.36 -19.26 -1.97
CA LEU A 35 11.55 -19.31 -1.10
C LEU A 35 11.65 -20.60 -0.28
N VAL A 36 10.51 -21.11 0.20
CA VAL A 36 10.44 -22.33 1.03
C VAL A 36 10.56 -23.59 0.17
N SER A 37 10.00 -23.59 -1.03
CA SER A 37 10.32 -24.63 -2.03
C SER A 37 11.78 -24.44 -2.47
N LYS A 38 12.60 -25.51 -2.54
CA LYS A 38 14.07 -25.42 -2.77
C LYS A 38 14.50 -24.87 -4.16
N GLY A 39 13.67 -24.08 -4.84
CA GLY A 39 13.81 -23.70 -6.26
C GLY A 39 14.62 -22.44 -6.57
N VAL A 40 15.11 -21.69 -5.58
CA VAL A 40 15.77 -20.40 -5.84
C VAL A 40 17.29 -20.54 -5.79
N GLY A 41 17.96 -20.36 -6.93
CA GLY A 41 19.42 -20.22 -6.98
C GLY A 41 19.91 -19.06 -6.11
N THR A 42 21.05 -19.22 -5.45
CA THR A 42 21.60 -18.31 -4.43
C THR A 42 21.68 -16.84 -4.85
N ALA A 43 21.91 -16.55 -6.14
CA ALA A 43 21.94 -15.19 -6.68
C ALA A 43 20.56 -14.48 -6.71
N ASN A 44 19.46 -15.23 -6.80
CA ASN A 44 18.10 -14.66 -6.92
C ASN A 44 17.39 -14.50 -5.57
N ILE A 45 17.92 -15.08 -4.48
CA ILE A 45 17.30 -14.99 -3.14
C ILE A 45 17.24 -13.55 -2.64
N ALA A 46 18.27 -12.74 -2.93
CA ALA A 46 18.32 -11.34 -2.51
C ALA A 46 17.19 -10.50 -3.13
N ASN A 47 16.90 -10.72 -4.43
CA ASN A 47 15.85 -10.01 -5.15
C ASN A 47 14.45 -10.38 -4.63
N ILE A 48 14.20 -11.64 -4.27
CA ILE A 48 12.91 -12.05 -3.68
C ILE A 48 12.73 -11.42 -2.29
N LYS A 49 13.78 -11.43 -1.45
CA LYS A 49 13.71 -10.79 -0.12
C LYS A 49 13.43 -9.29 -0.24
N LEU A 50 14.07 -8.61 -1.20
CA LEU A 50 13.79 -7.21 -1.49
C LEU A 50 12.35 -6.99 -1.99
N ALA A 51 11.86 -7.82 -2.91
CA ALA A 51 10.49 -7.74 -3.40
C ALA A 51 9.46 -7.90 -2.25
N ILE A 52 9.65 -8.89 -1.38
CA ILE A 52 8.82 -9.07 -0.18
C ILE A 52 8.88 -7.82 0.71
N GLY A 53 10.08 -7.27 0.94
CA GLY A 53 10.25 -6.04 1.71
C GLY A 53 9.45 -4.87 1.13
N PHE A 54 9.50 -4.66 -0.18
CA PHE A 54 8.75 -3.60 -0.85
C PHE A 54 7.23 -3.84 -0.85
N PHE A 55 6.76 -5.08 -1.00
CA PHE A 55 5.33 -5.39 -0.86
C PHE A 55 4.84 -5.14 0.57
N LEU A 56 5.60 -5.52 1.59
CA LEU A 56 5.27 -5.23 2.98
C LEU A 56 5.26 -3.72 3.24
N LEU A 57 6.24 -2.98 2.69
CA LEU A 57 6.27 -1.52 2.77
C LEU A 57 5.03 -0.91 2.10
N THR A 58 4.59 -1.48 0.97
CA THR A 58 3.38 -1.06 0.27
C THR A 58 2.15 -1.24 1.15
N VAL A 59 2.02 -2.40 1.81
CA VAL A 59 0.92 -2.67 2.77
C VAL A 59 0.93 -1.66 3.92
N LEU A 60 2.10 -1.31 4.46
CA LEU A 60 2.22 -0.27 5.49
C LEU A 60 1.76 1.09 4.96
N CYS A 61 2.16 1.49 3.75
CA CYS A 61 1.68 2.71 3.12
C CYS A 61 0.15 2.69 2.92
N SER A 62 -0.42 1.58 2.45
CA SER A 62 -1.86 1.38 2.31
C SER A 62 -2.61 1.55 3.63
N TRP A 63 -2.02 1.11 4.74
CA TRP A 63 -2.58 1.31 6.08
C TRP A 63 -2.63 2.79 6.46
N PHE A 64 -1.55 3.54 6.22
CA PHE A 64 -1.55 4.98 6.45
C PHE A 64 -2.59 5.69 5.60
N VAL A 65 -2.72 5.35 4.32
CA VAL A 65 -3.75 5.93 3.43
C VAL A 65 -5.16 5.65 3.95
N GLN A 66 -5.44 4.43 4.39
CA GLN A 66 -6.74 4.07 4.98
C GLN A 66 -7.01 4.80 6.30
N PHE A 67 -6.00 4.97 7.15
CA PHE A 67 -6.10 5.73 8.39
C PHE A 67 -6.48 7.19 8.12
N PHE A 68 -5.76 7.87 7.21
CA PHE A 68 -6.07 9.24 6.81
C PHE A 68 -7.46 9.34 6.16
N ALA A 69 -7.83 8.39 5.30
CA ALA A 69 -9.15 8.37 4.67
C ALA A 69 -10.29 8.23 5.70
N ALA A 70 -10.10 7.40 6.74
CA ALA A 70 -11.05 7.26 7.84
C ALA A 70 -11.16 8.55 8.67
N ALA A 71 -10.02 9.17 8.99
CA ALA A 71 -9.97 10.45 9.70
C ALA A 71 -10.70 11.57 8.95
N PHE A 72 -10.50 11.70 7.63
CA PHE A 72 -11.20 12.71 6.84
C PHE A 72 -12.72 12.51 6.81
N ARG A 73 -13.21 11.25 6.81
CA ARG A 73 -14.64 10.97 6.85
C ARG A 73 -15.28 11.34 8.19
N GLN A 74 -14.60 11.07 9.30
CA GLN A 74 -15.12 11.41 10.63
C GLN A 74 -15.30 12.92 10.79
N TYR A 75 -14.33 13.71 10.31
CA TYR A 75 -14.40 15.16 10.33
C TYR A 75 -15.59 15.70 9.52
N GLN A 76 -15.85 15.11 8.35
CA GLN A 76 -16.90 15.59 7.46
C GLN A 76 -18.33 15.27 7.96
N HIS A 77 -18.49 14.20 8.74
CA HIS A 77 -19.78 13.83 9.33
C HIS A 77 -20.12 14.59 10.62
N GLY A 78 -19.27 15.51 11.08
CA GLY A 78 -19.56 16.37 12.24
C GLY A 78 -19.63 15.63 13.59
N THR A 79 -19.32 14.33 13.62
CA THR A 79 -19.18 13.49 14.83
C THR A 79 -17.82 13.65 15.52
N ALA A 80 -17.20 14.79 15.32
CA ALA A 80 -15.95 15.18 15.92
C ALA A 80 -16.19 15.61 17.37
N ASN A 81 -15.88 14.75 18.34
CA ASN A 81 -15.72 15.22 19.72
C ASN A 81 -14.62 16.29 19.72
N MET A 82 -14.94 17.49 20.19
CA MET A 82 -14.09 18.70 20.18
C MET A 82 -12.68 18.52 20.78
N ASN A 83 -12.42 17.40 21.47
CA ASN A 83 -11.13 17.08 22.09
C ASN A 83 -10.25 16.09 21.31
N THR A 84 -10.75 15.45 20.24
CA THR A 84 -9.97 14.45 19.49
C THR A 84 -9.18 15.06 18.30
N GLU A 85 -9.52 16.28 17.87
CA GLU A 85 -9.16 16.80 16.53
C GLU A 85 -8.22 18.01 16.46
N VAL A 86 -7.85 18.63 17.59
CA VAL A 86 -6.69 19.56 17.64
C VAL A 86 -5.38 18.85 17.20
N ILE A 87 -5.44 17.52 17.09
CA ILE A 87 -4.35 16.54 17.13
C ILE A 87 -4.08 15.89 15.75
N LEU A 88 -4.84 16.24 14.69
CA LEU A 88 -4.62 15.77 13.31
C LEU A 88 -3.68 16.67 12.47
N PHE A 89 -2.99 17.61 13.13
CA PHE A 89 -1.87 18.46 12.67
C PHE A 89 -2.11 19.15 11.31
N SER A 90 -2.73 20.35 11.35
CA SER A 90 -3.02 21.27 10.23
C SER A 90 -3.72 20.65 9.01
N ARG A 91 -4.87 21.22 8.63
CA ARG A 91 -5.67 20.82 7.45
C ARG A 91 -4.83 20.73 6.17
N THR A 92 -3.77 21.53 6.06
CA THR A 92 -2.83 21.51 4.93
C THR A 92 -1.82 20.37 5.04
N PHE A 93 -1.28 20.12 6.23
CA PHE A 93 -0.27 19.08 6.45
C PHE A 93 -0.88 17.67 6.39
N SER A 94 -2.10 17.48 6.91
CA SER A 94 -2.82 16.21 6.77
C SER A 94 -3.18 15.89 5.31
N LYS A 95 -3.59 16.90 4.51
CA LYS A 95 -3.84 16.72 3.06
C LYS A 95 -2.55 16.41 2.30
N GLN A 96 -1.48 17.14 2.57
CA GLN A 96 -0.20 16.95 1.90
C GLN A 96 0.42 15.60 2.27
N GLY A 97 0.34 15.20 3.55
CA GLY A 97 0.72 13.88 4.04
C GLY A 97 -0.07 12.77 3.36
N PHE A 98 -1.40 12.90 3.24
CA PHE A 98 -2.23 11.93 2.53
C PHE A 98 -1.81 11.75 1.07
N VAL A 99 -1.61 12.84 0.34
CA VAL A 99 -1.16 12.78 -1.06
C VAL A 99 0.22 12.12 -1.16
N VAL A 100 1.16 12.48 -0.30
CA VAL A 100 2.50 11.85 -0.26
C VAL A 100 2.39 10.36 0.05
N CYS A 101 1.53 9.94 0.98
CA CYS A 101 1.31 8.53 1.28
C CYS A 101 0.73 7.76 0.10
N VAL A 102 -0.23 8.33 -0.64
CA VAL A 102 -0.79 7.71 -1.86
C VAL A 102 0.28 7.58 -2.95
N PHE A 103 1.07 8.62 -3.19
CA PHE A 103 2.18 8.54 -4.15
C PHE A 103 3.24 7.51 -3.72
N ALA A 104 3.60 7.49 -2.44
CA ALA A 104 4.55 6.52 -1.90
C ALA A 104 4.02 5.08 -2.02
N GLU A 105 2.73 4.85 -1.74
CA GLU A 105 2.06 3.56 -1.94
C GLU A 105 2.19 3.09 -3.39
N VAL A 106 1.83 3.96 -4.34
CA VAL A 106 1.89 3.63 -5.78
C VAL A 106 3.33 3.36 -6.22
N ILE A 107 4.29 4.18 -5.81
CA ILE A 107 5.71 4.00 -6.17
C ILE A 107 6.24 2.70 -5.58
N CYS A 108 6.00 2.42 -4.29
CA CYS A 108 6.44 1.18 -3.66
C CYS A 108 5.81 -0.04 -4.33
N PHE A 109 4.53 0.05 -4.70
CA PHE A 109 3.84 -1.01 -5.41
C PHE A 109 4.45 -1.25 -6.80
N VAL A 110 4.69 -0.21 -7.59
CA VAL A 110 5.32 -0.33 -8.92
C VAL A 110 6.74 -0.90 -8.80
N VAL A 111 7.54 -0.42 -7.86
CA VAL A 111 8.90 -0.94 -7.61
C VAL A 111 8.86 -2.41 -7.21
N SER A 112 7.93 -2.79 -6.34
CA SER A 112 7.75 -4.20 -5.93
C SER A 112 7.40 -5.10 -7.12
N LEU A 113 6.54 -4.63 -8.03
CA LEU A 113 6.22 -5.32 -9.27
C LEU A 113 7.42 -5.42 -10.22
N CYS A 114 8.26 -4.37 -10.33
CA CYS A 114 9.49 -4.43 -11.12
C CYS A 114 10.45 -5.50 -10.58
N PHE A 115 10.67 -5.56 -9.26
CA PHE A 115 11.51 -6.60 -8.67
C PHE A 115 10.92 -8.00 -8.87
N LEU A 116 9.61 -8.15 -8.71
CA LEU A 116 8.92 -9.40 -8.98
C LEU A 116 9.08 -9.82 -10.46
N PHE A 117 8.93 -8.89 -11.39
CA PHE A 117 9.05 -9.14 -12.83
C PHE A 117 10.48 -9.49 -13.25
N ILE A 118 11.47 -8.71 -12.80
CA ILE A 118 12.90 -8.99 -13.03
C ILE A 118 13.22 -10.39 -12.52
N TRP A 119 12.70 -10.72 -11.34
CA TRP A 119 12.87 -12.04 -10.77
C TRP A 119 12.23 -13.12 -11.63
N ILE A 120 10.94 -13.01 -12.01
CA ILE A 120 10.26 -13.99 -12.89
C ILE A 120 11.04 -14.22 -14.19
N TRP A 121 11.56 -13.15 -14.80
CA TRP A 121 12.37 -13.24 -16.03
C TRP A 121 13.74 -13.89 -15.82
N HIS A 122 14.33 -13.74 -14.63
CA HIS A 122 15.62 -14.33 -14.26
C HIS A 122 15.48 -15.65 -13.49
N VAL A 123 14.27 -16.15 -13.26
CA VAL A 123 14.10 -17.54 -12.81
C VAL A 123 14.60 -18.40 -13.97
N PRO A 124 15.68 -19.17 -13.80
CA PRO A 124 15.99 -20.18 -14.80
C PRO A 124 14.77 -21.10 -14.82
N ALA A 125 14.01 -21.06 -15.91
CA ALA A 125 13.02 -22.07 -16.22
C ALA A 125 13.80 -23.38 -16.35
N LYS A 126 14.07 -24.05 -15.22
CA LYS A 126 14.62 -25.38 -15.28
C LYS A 126 13.47 -26.30 -15.70
N PRO A 127 13.68 -27.11 -16.75
CA PRO A 127 12.71 -28.08 -17.25
C PRO A 127 12.35 -29.13 -16.19
#